data_AF-A0A951TMH6-F1
#
_entry.id   AF-A0A951TMH6-F1
#
_cell.length_a   1.000
_cell.length_b   1.000
_cell.length_c   1.000
_cell.angle_alpha   90.00
_cell.angle_beta   90.00
_cell.angle_gamma   90.00
#
_symmetry.space_group_name_H-M   'P 1'
#
loop_
_entity.id
_entity.type
_entity.pdbx_description
1 polymer ?
#
loop_
_entity_poly.entity_id
_entity_poly.type
_entity_poly.pdbx_seq_one_letter_code
_entity_poly.pdbx_strand_id
1 'polypeptide(L)' 'MLGMERVERPLRVDSVSEQLETFLGTARPDEVETYVSEGFAPALERYWRRRRITRLLPGRPR' A
#
# COMPACT_ATOMS: atom_id res chain seq x y z
N MET A 1 5.32 -17.89 -30.35
CA MET A 1 6.10 -17.93 -29.10
C MET A 1 5.58 -16.81 -28.21
N LEU A 2 5.01 -17.13 -27.05
CA LEU A 2 4.35 -16.15 -26.17
C LEU A 2 5.41 -15.22 -25.57
N GLY A 3 5.28 -13.91 -25.78
CA GLY A 3 6.21 -12.91 -25.28
C GLY A 3 6.17 -12.81 -23.76
N MET A 4 7.20 -13.36 -23.10
CA MET A 4 7.47 -13.17 -21.67
C MET A 4 8.13 -11.79 -21.42
N GLU A 5 7.52 -10.72 -21.92
CA GLU A 5 8.07 -9.37 -21.79
C GLU A 5 7.22 -8.55 -20.82
N ARG A 6 7.32 -8.84 -19.51
CA ARG A 6 6.82 -7.92 -18.47
C ARG A 6 7.49 -8.12 -17.11
N VAL A 7 8.58 -7.37 -16.95
CA VAL A 7 9.11 -6.77 -15.71
C VAL A 7 9.40 -7.69 -14.51
N GLU A 8 10.59 -8.26 -14.55
CA GLU A 8 11.45 -8.42 -13.38
C GLU A 8 11.85 -7.02 -12.87
N ARG A 9 10.88 -6.23 -12.37
CA ARG A 9 11.27 -5.12 -11.49
C ARG A 9 11.98 -5.79 -10.32
N PRO A 10 13.21 -5.40 -9.96
CA PRO A 10 13.87 -5.97 -8.80
C PRO A 10 12.88 -5.86 -7.65
N LEU A 11 12.53 -7.01 -7.07
CA LEU A 11 11.69 -7.06 -5.89
C LEU A 11 12.50 -6.33 -4.83
N ARG A 12 12.28 -5.01 -4.71
CA ARG A 12 12.97 -4.16 -3.75
C ARG A 12 12.47 -4.65 -2.40
N VAL A 13 13.21 -5.59 -1.82
CA VAL A 13 12.96 -6.11 -0.47
C VAL A 13 12.92 -4.94 0.52
N ASP A 14 13.74 -3.92 0.27
CA ASP A 14 13.75 -2.64 0.96
C ASP A 14 12.40 -1.90 0.91
N SER A 15 11.76 -1.89 -0.27
CA SER A 15 10.49 -1.18 -0.43
C SER A 15 9.36 -1.82 0.35
N VAL A 16 9.37 -3.13 0.61
CA VAL A 16 8.32 -3.74 1.46
C VAL A 16 8.51 -3.33 2.92
N SER A 17 9.74 -3.30 3.41
CA SER A 17 10.09 -2.85 4.75
C SER A 17 9.78 -1.37 4.97
N GLU A 18 10.19 -0.49 4.05
CA GLU A 18 9.88 0.95 4.09
C GLU A 18 8.36 1.20 4.07
N GLN A 19 7.63 0.43 3.27
CA GLN A 19 6.17 0.51 3.19
C GLN A 19 5.51 0.03 4.49
N LEU A 20 6.05 -1.01 5.12
CA LEU A 20 5.58 -1.53 6.41
C LEU A 20 5.79 -0.51 7.53
N GLU A 21 6.97 0.10 7.64
CA GLU A 21 7.24 1.14 8.65
C GLU A 21 6.29 2.33 8.48
N THR A 22 6.11 2.78 7.24
CA THR A 22 5.19 3.87 6.90
C THR A 22 3.74 3.50 7.24
N PHE A 23 3.34 2.26 6.94
CA PHE A 23 2.01 1.73 7.27
C PHE A 23 1.81 1.70 8.79
N LEU A 24 2.70 1.08 9.56
CA LEU A 24 2.59 0.97 11.01
C LEU A 24 2.55 2.35 11.71
N GLY A 25 3.24 3.35 11.18
CA GLY A 25 3.22 4.71 11.72
C GLY A 25 1.96 5.53 11.41
N THR A 26 1.15 5.13 10.42
CA THR A 26 0.02 5.96 9.92
C THR A 26 -1.29 5.19 9.69
N ALA A 27 -1.30 3.89 9.93
CA ALA A 27 -2.46 3.03 9.74
C ALA A 27 -3.60 3.40 10.69
N ARG A 28 -4.82 3.34 10.16
CA ARG A 28 -6.05 3.45 10.94
C ARG A 28 -6.41 2.11 11.57
N PRO A 29 -7.23 2.12 12.64
CA PRO A 29 -7.71 0.88 13.27
C PRO A 29 -8.39 -0.09 12.29
N ASP A 30 -9.19 0.39 11.34
CA ASP A 30 -9.84 -0.43 10.29
C ASP A 30 -8.81 -1.10 9.34
N GLU A 31 -7.69 -0.42 9.06
CA GLU A 31 -6.60 -0.94 8.22
C GLU A 31 -5.76 -1.97 9.00
N VAL A 32 -5.61 -1.80 10.32
CA VAL A 32 -4.97 -2.78 11.21
C VAL A 32 -5.84 -4.02 11.43
N GLU A 33 -7.15 -3.87 11.53
CA GLU A 33 -8.08 -5.01 11.59
C GLU A 33 -8.00 -5.87 10.33
N THR A 34 -7.96 -5.21 9.16
CA THR A 34 -7.72 -5.86 7.87
C THR A 34 -6.38 -6.59 7.87
N TYR A 35 -5.33 -6.01 8.46
CA TYR A 35 -4.02 -6.65 8.57
C TYR A 35 -4.07 -7.94 9.41
N VAL A 36 -4.79 -7.92 10.53
CA VAL A 36 -4.92 -9.08 11.43
C VAL A 36 -5.78 -10.19 10.81
N SER A 37 -6.86 -9.82 10.11
CA SER A 37 -7.84 -10.76 9.56
C SER A 37 -7.42 -11.32 8.18
N GLU A 38 -6.88 -10.47 7.31
CA GLU A 38 -6.66 -10.76 5.89
C GLU A 38 -5.17 -10.74 5.49
N GLY A 39 -4.29 -10.27 6.38
CA GLY A 39 -2.85 -10.22 6.17
C GLY A 39 -2.34 -8.92 5.53
N PHE A 40 -1.05 -8.90 5.21
CA PHE A 40 -0.34 -7.66 4.88
C PHE A 40 -0.71 -7.05 3.53
N ALA A 41 -0.81 -7.86 2.48
CA ALA A 41 -1.13 -7.38 1.14
C ALA A 41 -2.48 -6.64 1.04
N PRO A 42 -3.62 -7.18 1.53
CA PRO A 42 -4.91 -6.48 1.47
C PRO A 42 -4.95 -5.21 2.32
N ALA A 43 -4.31 -5.22 3.50
CA ALA A 43 -4.20 -4.04 4.35
C ALA A 43 -3.42 -2.91 3.67
N LEU A 44 -2.31 -3.25 2.99
CA LEU A 44 -1.48 -2.29 2.27
C LEU A 44 -2.21 -1.72 1.04
N GLU A 45 -2.98 -2.53 0.33
CA GLU A 45 -3.81 -2.04 -0.79
C GLU A 45 -4.84 -1.01 -0.30
N ARG A 46 -5.53 -1.29 0.80
CA ARG A 46 -6.54 -0.40 1.40
C ARG A 46 -5.92 0.93 1.82
N TYR A 47 -4.76 0.88 2.47
CA TYR A 47 -3.96 2.04 2.84
C TYR A 47 -3.60 2.93 1.64
N TRP A 48 -3.03 2.33 0.58
CA TRP A 48 -2.63 3.08 -0.60
C TRP A 48 -3.82 3.63 -1.37
N ARG A 49 -4.92 2.87 -1.45
CA ARG A 49 -6.17 3.32 -2.09
C ARG A 49 -6.68 4.58 -1.42
N ARG A 50 -6.76 4.59 -0.08
CA ARG A 50 -7.15 5.78 0.69
C ARG A 50 -6.21 6.95 0.44
N ARG A 51 -4.91 6.74 0.58
CA ARG A 51 -3.90 7.81 0.44
C ARG A 51 -3.88 8.39 -0.97
N ARG A 52 -4.12 7.56 -1.99
CA ARG A 52 -4.27 7.99 -3.38
C ARG A 52 -5.54 8.82 -3.58
N ILE A 53 -6.67 8.44 -2.99
CA ILE A 53 -7.90 9.25 -3.01
C ILE A 53 -7.66 10.61 -2.34
N THR A 54 -7.03 10.64 -1.17
CA THR A 54 -6.68 11.90 -0.48
C THR A 54 -5.77 12.78 -1.33
N ARG A 55 -4.81 12.19 -2.07
CA ARG A 55 -3.92 12.94 -2.97
C ARG A 55 -4.61 13.43 -4.24
N LEU A 56 -5.61 12.69 -4.74
CA LEU A 56 -6.38 13.01 -5.93
C LEU A 56 -7.48 14.04 -5.67
N LEU A 57 -7.88 14.25 -4.42
CA LEU A 57 -8.76 15.34 -4.02
C LEU A 57 -7.92 16.62 -3.89
N PRO A 58 -7.92 17.53 -4.89
CA PRO A 58 -7.20 18.78 -4.79
C PRO A 58 -7.98 19.68 -3.84
N GLY A 59 -7.44 19.90 -2.64
CA GLY A 59 -7.98 20.87 -1.70
C GLY A 59 -9.23 20.39 -0.95
N ARG A 60 -9.00 19.90 0.27
CA ARG A 60 -9.90 20.28 1.35
C ARG A 60 -9.08 21.16 2.30
N PRO A 61 -9.14 22.50 2.19
CA PRO A 61 -8.65 23.33 3.27
C PRO A 61 -9.45 22.96 4.54
N ARG A 62 -8.74 22.84 5.65
CA ARG A 62 -9.35 22.88 6.98
C ARG A 62 -9.96 24.25 7.22
#